data_AF-A0A2V9PFU9-F1
#
_entry.id   AF-A0A2V9PFU9-F1
#
_cell.length_a   1.000
_cell.length_b   1.000
_cell.length_c   1.000
_cell.angle_alpha   90.00
_cell.angle_beta   90.00
_cell.angle_gamma   90.00
#
_symmetry.space_group_name_H-M   'P 1'
#
loop_
_entity.id
_entity.type
_entity.pdbx_description
1 polymer ?
#
loop_
_entity_poly.entity_id
_entity_poly.type
_entity_poly.pdbx_seq_one_letter_code
_entity_poly.pdbx_strand_id
1 'polypeptide(L)'
;DQKLEYSHGDSWDRMLEQGIQLLDRFCQDDRVRIRQPRRNLQIKIVRPLSGQNEFVAYIDAIGRLDERHCLLEWKTTSARYPTEPDGLLALDPQLVCYSWITGVSDVAQVVFVRKRLVEIQYLRTTITDKQRHEFAQLVESTIRQIEGAQFLPHSGIRFPQNPCSSCPYIGLCLGRQELVEAALIRRPGAEQLDWLDELNY
;
A
#
# COMPACT_ATOMS: atom_id res chain seq x y z
N ASP A 1 29.87 13.61 -9.91
CA ASP A 1 29.17 13.45 -8.63
C ASP A 1 27.85 14.19 -8.64
N GLN A 2 26.73 13.47 -8.80
CA GLN A 2 25.40 14.03 -8.60
C GLN A 2 25.16 14.10 -7.09
N LYS A 3 25.07 15.33 -6.56
CA LYS A 3 24.73 15.55 -5.15
C LYS A 3 23.27 15.11 -4.98
N LEU A 4 23.01 14.16 -4.09
CA LEU A 4 21.65 13.76 -3.75
C LEU A 4 20.94 14.96 -3.10
N GLU A 5 20.06 15.61 -3.86
CA GLU A 5 19.20 16.68 -3.36
C GLU A 5 17.92 16.05 -2.82
N TYR A 6 17.75 16.10 -1.49
CA TYR A 6 16.52 15.69 -0.85
C TYR A 6 15.52 16.84 -0.89
N SER A 7 14.28 16.54 -1.26
CA SER A 7 13.18 17.51 -1.21
C SER A 7 12.99 18.08 0.20
N HIS A 8 12.47 19.30 0.31
CA HIS A 8 12.01 19.91 1.57
C HIS A 8 13.08 20.11 2.67
N GLY A 9 14.37 20.11 2.32
CA GLY A 9 15.45 20.30 3.29
C GLY A 9 15.64 19.09 4.21
N ASP A 10 15.31 17.90 3.71
CA ASP A 10 15.60 16.64 4.38
C ASP A 10 17.09 16.28 4.27
N SER A 11 17.56 15.48 5.21
CA SER A 11 18.88 14.84 5.18
C SER A 11 18.76 13.44 5.77
N TRP A 12 19.71 12.56 5.48
CA TRP A 12 19.75 11.23 6.11
C TRP A 12 19.73 11.32 7.64
N ASP A 13 20.51 12.24 8.21
CA ASP A 13 20.56 12.43 9.66
C ASP A 13 19.21 12.84 10.22
N ARG A 14 18.51 13.77 9.55
CA ARG A 14 17.19 14.23 9.96
C ARG A 14 16.13 13.13 9.83
N MET A 15 16.17 12.33 8.77
CA MET A 15 15.28 11.19 8.58
C MET A 15 15.53 10.10 9.63
N LEU A 16 16.79 9.84 9.97
CA LEU A 16 17.18 8.90 11.02
C LEU A 16 16.69 9.39 12.40
N GLU A 17 16.92 10.65 12.73
CA GLU A 17 16.48 11.24 13.99
C GLU A 17 14.94 11.15 14.13
N GLN A 18 14.20 11.50 13.07
CA GLN A 18 12.74 11.33 13.05
C GLN A 18 12.32 9.87 13.21
N GLY A 19 13.03 8.94 12.57
CA GLY A 19 12.80 7.51 12.71
C GLY A 19 12.98 7.02 14.14
N ILE A 20 14.04 7.45 14.83
CA ILE A 20 14.30 7.13 16.24
C ILE A 20 13.18 7.67 17.13
N GLN A 21 12.80 8.93 16.96
CA GLN A 21 11.71 9.54 17.74
C GLN A 21 10.38 8.78 17.56
N LEU A 22 10.09 8.34 16.33
CA LEU A 22 8.94 7.51 16.00
C LEU A 22 8.97 6.15 16.72
N LEU A 23 10.12 5.48 16.72
CA LEU A 23 10.29 4.20 17.42
C LEU A 23 10.20 4.36 18.94
N ASP A 24 10.79 5.41 19.51
CA ASP A 24 10.67 5.73 20.93
C ASP A 24 9.22 5.97 21.32
N ARG A 25 8.48 6.74 20.51
CA ARG A 25 7.06 6.98 20.74
C ARG A 25 6.24 5.69 20.66
N PHE A 26 6.50 4.84 19.68
CA PHE A 26 5.85 3.54 19.53
C PHE A 26 6.10 2.63 20.74
N CYS A 27 7.34 2.58 21.25
CA CYS A 27 7.68 1.83 22.46
C CYS A 27 6.99 2.39 23.71
N GLN A 28 6.88 3.72 23.83
CA GLN A 28 6.20 4.38 24.95
C GLN A 28 4.69 4.08 25.00
N ASP A 29 4.05 3.94 23.84
CA ASP A 29 2.62 3.61 23.81
C ASP A 29 2.35 2.19 24.34
N ASP A 30 3.28 1.24 24.16
CA ASP A 30 3.19 -0.19 24.58
C ASP A 30 1.87 -0.90 24.19
N ARG A 31 1.27 -0.50 23.07
CA ARG A 31 -0.04 -1.03 22.62
C ARG A 31 0.07 -2.30 21.78
N VAL A 32 1.22 -2.52 21.15
CA VAL A 32 1.44 -3.60 20.20
C VAL A 32 2.33 -4.67 20.78
N ARG A 33 1.88 -5.93 20.71
CA ARG A 33 2.63 -7.08 21.21
C ARG A 33 2.74 -8.16 20.15
N ILE A 34 3.95 -8.48 19.73
CA ILE A 34 4.24 -9.53 18.76
C ILE A 34 5.08 -10.60 19.45
N ARG A 35 4.45 -11.72 19.78
CA ARG A 35 5.15 -12.87 20.36
C ARG A 35 5.85 -13.65 19.26
N GLN A 36 7.00 -14.27 19.55
CA GLN A 36 7.77 -15.05 18.57
C GLN A 36 8.00 -14.29 17.25
N PRO A 37 8.64 -13.10 17.28
CA PRO A 37 8.77 -12.22 16.11
C PRO A 37 9.38 -12.91 14.87
N ARG A 38 10.26 -13.89 15.06
CA ARG A 38 10.82 -14.70 13.95
C ARG A 38 9.78 -15.46 13.12
N ARG A 39 8.61 -15.73 13.68
CA ARG A 39 7.49 -16.42 13.01
C ARG A 39 6.37 -15.47 12.62
N ASN A 40 6.29 -14.33 13.31
CA ASN A 40 5.12 -13.46 13.30
C ASN A 40 5.39 -12.07 12.72
N LEU A 41 6.57 -11.82 12.17
CA LEU A 41 6.92 -10.64 11.37
C LEU A 41 7.25 -11.07 9.94
N GLN A 42 6.87 -10.25 8.96
CA GLN A 42 7.23 -10.41 7.54
C GLN A 42 6.92 -11.82 7.02
N ILE A 43 5.68 -12.26 7.24
CA ILE A 43 5.23 -13.63 7.01
C ILE A 43 4.81 -13.79 5.55
N LYS A 44 5.50 -14.65 4.81
CA LYS A 44 5.08 -15.06 3.48
C LYS A 44 3.97 -16.11 3.58
N ILE A 45 2.84 -15.84 2.93
CA ILE A 45 1.76 -16.82 2.75
C ILE A 45 1.54 -17.02 1.27
N VAL A 46 1.44 -18.29 0.86
CA VAL A 46 1.16 -18.70 -0.51
C VAL A 46 -0.17 -19.44 -0.49
N ARG A 47 -1.10 -19.01 -1.33
CA ARG A 47 -2.39 -19.64 -1.53
C ARG A 47 -2.45 -20.14 -2.98
N PRO A 48 -2.54 -21.47 -3.20
CA PRO A 48 -2.79 -22.02 -4.53
C PRO A 48 -4.12 -21.50 -5.08
N LEU A 49 -4.15 -21.18 -6.38
CA LEU A 49 -5.34 -20.74 -7.11
C LEU A 49 -5.66 -21.74 -8.23
N SER A 50 -6.72 -21.45 -9.01
CA SER A 50 -7.06 -22.25 -10.19
C SER A 50 -5.93 -22.22 -11.23
N GLY A 51 -5.76 -23.34 -11.95
CA GLY A 51 -4.66 -23.52 -12.89
C GLY A 51 -3.32 -23.78 -12.19
N GLN A 52 -2.24 -23.18 -12.71
CA GLN A 52 -0.90 -23.19 -12.09
C GLN A 52 -0.58 -21.86 -11.39
N ASN A 53 -1.61 -21.07 -11.06
CA ASN A 53 -1.45 -19.76 -10.45
C ASN A 53 -1.33 -19.86 -8.92
N GLU A 54 -0.57 -18.94 -8.34
CA GLU A 54 -0.43 -18.79 -6.89
C GLU A 54 -0.67 -17.34 -6.48
N PHE A 55 -1.42 -17.13 -5.40
CA PHE A 55 -1.51 -15.83 -4.76
C PHE A 55 -0.49 -15.77 -3.62
N VAL A 56 0.37 -14.75 -3.64
CA VAL A 56 1.41 -14.57 -2.62
C VAL A 56 1.18 -13.25 -1.89
N ALA A 57 1.15 -13.31 -0.56
CA ALA A 57 1.12 -12.13 0.29
C ALA A 57 2.26 -12.16 1.30
N TYR A 58 2.78 -10.98 1.64
CA TYR A 58 3.72 -10.77 2.73
C TYR A 58 3.01 -9.98 3.81
N ILE A 59 2.68 -10.63 4.92
CA ILE A 59 2.00 -10.01 6.06
C ILE A 59 3.05 -9.37 6.95
N ASP A 60 2.89 -8.09 7.24
CA ASP A 60 3.84 -7.32 8.04
C ASP A 60 4.03 -7.90 9.45
N ALA A 61 2.91 -8.16 10.15
CA ALA A 61 2.95 -8.93 11.37
C ALA A 61 1.61 -9.60 11.74
N ILE A 62 1.70 -10.61 12.61
CA ILE A 62 0.57 -11.16 13.36
C ILE A 62 0.87 -10.94 14.85
N GLY A 63 -0.05 -10.30 15.56
CA GLY A 63 0.20 -9.93 16.94
C GLY A 63 -1.05 -9.52 17.68
N ARG A 64 -0.88 -8.62 18.65
CA ARG A 64 -1.97 -7.98 19.38
C ARG A 64 -1.85 -6.46 19.29
N LEU A 65 -2.98 -5.79 19.17
CA LEU A 65 -3.15 -4.36 19.41
C LEU A 65 -4.19 -4.20 20.52
N ASP A 66 -3.82 -3.55 21.62
CA ASP A 66 -4.66 -3.41 22.82
C ASP A 66 -5.26 -4.76 23.27
N GLU A 67 -4.39 -5.76 23.43
CA GLU A 67 -4.72 -7.15 23.78
C GLU A 67 -5.55 -7.97 22.77
N ARG A 68 -6.04 -7.36 21.68
CA ARG A 68 -6.80 -8.07 20.65
C ARG A 68 -5.88 -8.65 19.59
N HIS A 69 -6.02 -9.95 19.32
CA HIS A 69 -5.27 -10.62 18.27
C HIS A 69 -5.70 -10.11 16.88
N CYS A 70 -4.75 -9.65 16.08
CA CYS A 70 -5.02 -9.12 14.74
C CYS A 70 -3.81 -9.25 13.81
N LEU A 71 -4.08 -9.08 12.51
CA LEU A 71 -3.04 -8.78 11.53
C LEU A 71 -2.64 -7.30 11.69
N LEU A 72 -1.35 -7.02 11.63
CA LEU A 72 -0.80 -5.67 11.75
C LEU A 72 -0.11 -5.30 10.44
N GLU A 73 -0.33 -4.07 10.01
CA GLU A 73 0.34 -3.43 8.88
C GLU A 73 1.06 -2.17 9.35
N TRP A 74 2.33 -2.01 8.96
CA TRP A 74 3.11 -0.83 9.29
C TRP A 74 3.03 0.17 8.14
N LYS A 75 2.74 1.44 8.45
CA LYS A 75 2.79 2.53 7.46
C LYS A 75 3.56 3.71 7.98
N THR A 76 4.32 4.35 7.10
CA THR A 76 4.90 5.67 7.35
C THR A 76 4.24 6.70 6.45
N THR A 77 3.79 7.82 7.01
CA THR A 77 3.05 8.86 6.28
C THR A 77 3.42 10.25 6.79
N SER A 78 3.22 11.29 5.99
CA SER A 78 3.37 12.70 6.43
C SER A 78 2.13 13.22 7.18
N ALA A 79 0.98 12.56 7.03
CA ALA A 79 -0.28 12.98 7.62
C ALA A 79 -1.11 11.79 8.13
N ARG A 80 -1.93 12.06 9.16
CA ARG A 80 -2.88 11.08 9.70
C ARG A 80 -3.88 10.67 8.63
N TYR A 81 -4.32 9.42 8.68
CA TYR A 81 -5.46 8.98 7.90
C TYR A 81 -6.77 9.44 8.55
N PRO A 82 -7.80 9.75 7.74
CA PRO A 82 -9.09 10.15 8.26
C PRO A 82 -9.74 8.96 9.00
N THR A 83 -10.38 9.26 10.13
CA THR A 83 -11.14 8.28 10.92
C THR A 83 -12.63 8.34 10.63
N GLU A 84 -13.08 9.37 9.91
CA GLU A 84 -14.48 9.60 9.57
C GLU A 84 -14.68 9.54 8.05
N PRO A 85 -15.78 8.93 7.56
CA PRO A 85 -16.77 8.20 8.37
C PRO A 85 -16.23 6.91 8.98
N ASP A 86 -16.90 6.41 10.01
CA ASP A 86 -16.60 5.11 10.61
C ASP A 86 -16.52 3.99 9.56
N GLY A 87 -15.54 3.11 9.72
CA GLY A 87 -15.36 1.93 8.85
C GLY A 87 -14.48 2.13 7.62
N LEU A 88 -13.96 3.34 7.36
CA LEU A 88 -13.07 3.61 6.22
C LEU A 88 -11.88 2.63 6.10
N LEU A 89 -11.28 2.24 7.23
CA LEU A 89 -10.15 1.30 7.25
C LEU A 89 -10.51 -0.06 6.63
N ALA A 90 -11.78 -0.48 6.70
CA ALA A 90 -12.22 -1.75 6.13
C ALA A 90 -12.22 -1.75 4.60
N LEU A 91 -12.04 -0.58 3.98
CA LEU A 91 -11.91 -0.40 2.53
C LEU A 91 -10.45 -0.51 2.07
N ASP A 92 -9.49 -0.62 2.99
CA ASP A 92 -8.07 -0.80 2.63
C ASP A 92 -7.87 -2.16 1.94
N PRO A 93 -7.48 -2.20 0.65
CA PRO A 93 -7.36 -3.45 -0.07
C PRO A 93 -6.27 -4.38 0.46
N GLN A 94 -5.22 -3.81 1.07
CA GLN A 94 -4.11 -4.59 1.62
C GLN A 94 -4.56 -5.33 2.90
N LEU A 95 -5.34 -4.68 3.76
CA LEU A 95 -5.91 -5.33 4.93
C LEU A 95 -6.97 -6.39 4.58
N VAL A 96 -7.82 -6.13 3.58
CA VAL A 96 -8.79 -7.13 3.07
C VAL A 96 -8.04 -8.35 2.51
N CYS A 97 -6.97 -8.13 1.74
CA CYS A 97 -6.10 -9.17 1.22
C CYS A 97 -5.48 -10.02 2.35
N TYR A 98 -4.90 -9.36 3.36
CA TYR A 98 -4.31 -10.01 4.52
C TYR A 98 -5.35 -10.88 5.24
N SER A 99 -6.56 -10.34 5.46
CA SER A 99 -7.65 -11.09 6.07
C SER A 99 -8.10 -12.28 5.24
N TRP A 100 -8.24 -12.12 3.92
CA TRP A 100 -8.67 -13.18 3.01
C TRP A 100 -7.68 -14.36 2.95
N ILE A 101 -6.38 -14.08 2.89
CA ILE A 101 -5.37 -15.13 2.74
C ILE A 101 -5.06 -15.84 4.06
N THR A 102 -5.20 -15.16 5.20
CA THR A 102 -4.92 -15.73 6.53
C THR A 102 -6.16 -16.31 7.22
N GLY A 103 -7.36 -15.86 6.85
CA GLY A 103 -8.61 -16.14 7.56
C GLY A 103 -8.82 -15.31 8.84
N VAL A 104 -7.92 -14.39 9.17
CA VAL A 104 -8.03 -13.56 10.39
C VAL A 104 -8.88 -12.32 10.09
N SER A 105 -10.00 -12.16 10.79
CA SER A 105 -10.93 -11.03 10.56
C SER A 105 -10.44 -9.71 11.13
N ASP A 106 -9.83 -9.71 12.32
CA ASP A 106 -9.37 -8.48 12.97
C ASP A 106 -8.04 -8.03 12.36
N VAL A 107 -8.02 -6.79 11.89
CA VAL A 107 -6.88 -6.18 11.19
C VAL A 107 -6.64 -4.77 11.72
N ALA A 108 -5.39 -4.33 11.69
CA ALA A 108 -5.02 -3.01 12.13
C ALA A 108 -3.86 -2.41 11.33
N GLN A 109 -3.90 -1.09 11.18
CA GLN A 109 -2.81 -0.27 10.69
C GLN A 109 -2.14 0.44 11.88
N VAL A 110 -0.82 0.31 11.95
CA VAL A 110 0.03 1.08 12.85
C VAL A 110 0.79 2.09 12.00
N VAL A 111 0.36 3.34 12.12
CA VAL A 111 0.75 4.42 11.21
C VAL A 111 1.70 5.37 11.92
N PHE A 112 2.96 5.36 11.50
CA PHE A 112 4.02 6.27 11.90
C PHE A 112 3.88 7.60 11.15
N VAL A 113 3.39 8.62 11.85
CA VAL A 113 3.09 9.95 11.27
C VAL A 113 4.30 10.87 11.45
N ARG A 114 5.00 11.13 10.34
CA ARG A 114 6.22 11.96 10.24
C ARG A 114 5.88 13.45 10.28
N LYS A 115 5.47 13.93 11.44
CA LYS A 115 5.27 15.36 11.74
C LYS A 115 6.38 15.87 12.65
N ARG A 116 6.47 17.20 12.81
CA ARG A 116 7.42 17.84 13.75
C ARG A 116 7.31 17.29 15.17
N LEU A 117 6.07 17.02 15.60
CA LEU A 117 5.79 16.17 16.75
C LEU A 117 5.35 14.82 16.18
N VAL A 118 6.21 13.81 16.36
CA VAL A 118 5.93 12.46 15.89
C VAL A 118 4.72 11.89 16.62
N GLU A 119 3.96 11.07 15.90
CA GLU A 119 2.74 10.47 16.42
C GLU A 119 2.58 9.07 15.82
N ILE A 120 2.06 8.13 16.61
CA ILE A 120 1.61 6.84 16.12
C ILE A 120 0.09 6.82 16.13
N GLN A 121 -0.50 6.66 14.96
CA GLN A 121 -1.93 6.45 14.80
C GLN A 121 -2.20 4.96 14.69
N TYR A 122 -3.11 4.45 15.53
CA TYR A 122 -3.53 3.05 15.53
C TYR A 122 -4.97 2.98 15.02
N LEU A 123 -5.19 2.31 13.90
CA LEU A 123 -6.51 2.11 13.32
C LEU A 123 -6.80 0.62 13.33
N ARG A 124 -8.00 0.22 13.75
CA ARG A 124 -8.41 -1.18 13.81
C ARG A 124 -9.80 -1.33 13.22
N THR A 125 -10.01 -2.43 12.52
CA THR A 125 -11.33 -2.81 12.00
C THR A 125 -11.44 -4.33 11.94
N THR A 126 -12.62 -4.80 11.57
CA THR A 126 -12.90 -6.22 11.37
C THR A 126 -13.37 -6.41 9.93
N ILE A 127 -12.65 -7.22 9.17
CA ILE A 127 -13.02 -7.62 7.81
C ILE A 127 -14.04 -8.75 7.88
N THR A 128 -15.16 -8.56 7.20
CA THR A 128 -16.28 -9.51 7.19
C THR A 128 -16.05 -10.66 6.21
N ASP A 129 -16.78 -11.77 6.40
CA ASP A 129 -16.80 -12.87 5.43
C ASP A 129 -17.27 -12.43 4.05
N LYS A 130 -18.23 -11.50 4.00
CA LYS A 130 -18.72 -10.92 2.74
C LYS A 130 -17.59 -10.22 1.99
N GLN A 131 -16.82 -9.37 2.68
CA GLN A 131 -15.67 -8.69 2.07
C GLN A 131 -14.59 -9.68 1.61
N ARG A 132 -14.31 -10.73 2.38
CA ARG A 132 -13.39 -11.80 1.95
C ARG A 132 -13.89 -12.53 0.71
N HIS A 133 -15.19 -12.76 0.62
CA HIS A 133 -15.80 -13.41 -0.55
C HIS A 133 -15.74 -12.51 -1.79
N GLU A 134 -16.09 -11.22 -1.65
CA GLU A 134 -15.98 -10.22 -2.72
C GLU A 134 -14.53 -10.08 -3.20
N PHE A 135 -13.55 -10.08 -2.27
CA PHE A 135 -12.13 -10.07 -2.62
C PHE A 135 -11.71 -11.34 -3.36
N ALA A 136 -12.20 -12.51 -2.96
CA ALA A 136 -11.94 -13.75 -3.68
C ALA A 136 -12.44 -13.70 -5.13
N GLN A 137 -13.65 -13.16 -5.34
CA GLN A 137 -14.21 -12.96 -6.68
C GLN A 137 -13.38 -11.96 -7.48
N LEU A 138 -12.91 -10.88 -6.86
CA LEU A 138 -12.02 -9.91 -7.48
C LEU A 138 -10.74 -10.59 -7.97
N VAL A 139 -10.06 -11.36 -7.12
CA VAL A 139 -8.85 -12.12 -7.48
C VAL A 139 -9.09 -13.01 -8.70
N GLU A 140 -10.14 -13.84 -8.68
CA GLU A 140 -10.49 -14.72 -9.80
C GLU A 140 -10.79 -13.95 -11.09
N SER A 141 -11.47 -12.81 -10.99
CA SER A 141 -11.77 -11.96 -12.14
C SER A 141 -10.50 -11.31 -12.72
N THR A 142 -9.60 -10.84 -11.86
CA THR A 142 -8.34 -10.20 -12.25
C THR A 142 -7.42 -11.19 -12.94
N ILE A 143 -7.35 -12.44 -12.46
CA ILE A 143 -6.56 -13.49 -13.12
C ILE A 143 -7.05 -13.72 -14.54
N ARG A 144 -8.37 -13.90 -14.73
CA ARG A 144 -8.94 -14.10 -16.08
C ARG A 144 -8.70 -12.91 -17.00
N GLN A 145 -8.77 -11.69 -16.47
CA GLN A 145 -8.47 -10.49 -17.26
C GLN A 145 -7.00 -10.46 -17.69
N ILE A 146 -6.07 -10.77 -16.79
CA ILE A 146 -4.64 -10.84 -17.10
C ILE A 146 -4.36 -11.93 -18.15
N GLU A 147 -4.89 -13.14 -17.95
CA GLU A 147 -4.75 -14.27 -18.89
C GLU A 147 -5.34 -13.95 -20.26
N GLY A 148 -6.43 -13.18 -20.30
CA GLY A 148 -7.07 -12.70 -21.53
C GLY A 148 -6.46 -11.43 -22.12
N ALA A 149 -5.37 -10.90 -21.55
CA ALA A 149 -4.75 -9.63 -21.92
C ALA A 149 -5.72 -8.42 -21.93
N GLN A 150 -6.69 -8.41 -21.02
CA GLN A 150 -7.70 -7.36 -20.86
C GLN A 150 -7.25 -6.31 -19.83
N PHE A 151 -6.57 -5.27 -20.31
CA PHE A 151 -6.07 -4.16 -19.48
C PHE A 151 -6.97 -2.92 -19.61
N LEU A 152 -8.22 -3.06 -19.18
CA LEU A 152 -9.19 -1.97 -19.26
C LEU A 152 -8.87 -0.87 -18.23
N PRO A 153 -8.99 0.41 -18.60
CA PRO A 153 -8.78 1.52 -17.67
C PRO A 153 -9.83 1.48 -16.56
N HIS A 154 -9.37 1.53 -15.31
CA HIS A 154 -10.21 1.60 -14.13
C HIS A 154 -9.67 2.63 -13.15
N SER A 155 -10.55 3.23 -12.37
CA SER A 155 -10.16 4.16 -11.32
C SER A 155 -9.31 3.45 -10.27
N GLY A 156 -8.13 3.99 -9.99
CA GLY A 156 -7.26 3.53 -8.91
C GLY A 156 -7.63 4.10 -7.53
N ILE A 157 -8.65 4.96 -7.44
CA ILE A 157 -9.10 5.59 -6.20
C ILE A 157 -9.47 4.51 -5.18
N ARG A 158 -8.78 4.52 -4.05
CA ARG A 158 -8.98 3.57 -2.95
C ARG A 158 -8.71 4.25 -1.62
N PHE A 159 -9.25 3.74 -0.53
CA PHE A 159 -8.77 4.24 0.77
C PHE A 159 -7.33 3.76 1.01
N PRO A 160 -6.42 4.58 1.59
CA PRO A 160 -6.56 6.01 1.89
C PRO A 160 -6.01 6.94 0.77
N GLN A 161 -5.77 6.41 -0.44
CA GLN A 161 -5.02 7.09 -1.50
C GLN A 161 -5.79 7.23 -2.82
N ASN A 162 -5.64 8.39 -3.46
CA ASN A 162 -6.04 8.58 -4.85
C ASN A 162 -4.80 8.53 -5.76
N PRO A 163 -4.33 7.35 -6.19
CA PRO A 163 -3.16 7.25 -7.06
C PRO A 163 -3.41 7.83 -8.46
N CYS A 164 -4.66 8.06 -8.87
CA CYS A 164 -4.95 8.67 -10.17
C CYS A 164 -4.43 10.11 -10.26
N SER A 165 -4.28 10.83 -9.14
CA SER A 165 -3.79 12.22 -9.16
C SER A 165 -2.30 12.33 -9.50
N SER A 166 -1.54 11.26 -9.33
CA SER A 166 -0.11 11.20 -9.64
C SER A 166 0.19 10.06 -10.62
N CYS A 167 -0.82 9.58 -11.36
CA CYS A 167 -0.65 8.47 -12.28
C CYS A 167 -0.05 8.95 -13.61
N PRO A 168 1.12 8.46 -14.04
CA PRO A 168 1.71 8.82 -15.33
C PRO A 168 0.80 8.49 -16.52
N TYR A 169 -0.04 7.45 -16.35
CA TYR A 169 -0.93 6.92 -17.38
C TYR A 169 -2.31 7.60 -17.41
N ILE A 170 -2.54 8.66 -16.63
CA ILE A 170 -3.88 9.27 -16.53
C ILE A 170 -4.38 9.81 -17.88
N GLY A 171 -3.48 10.31 -18.74
CA GLY A 171 -3.80 10.73 -20.10
C GLY A 171 -4.35 9.58 -20.95
N LEU A 172 -3.66 8.42 -20.92
CA LEU A 172 -4.10 7.20 -21.62
C LEU A 172 -5.43 6.68 -21.06
N CYS A 173 -5.57 6.68 -19.73
CA CYS A 173 -6.78 6.22 -19.05
C CYS A 173 -8.03 7.04 -19.41
N LEU A 174 -7.87 8.34 -19.63
CA LEU A 174 -8.96 9.27 -19.96
C LEU A 174 -9.12 9.53 -21.46
N GLY A 175 -8.25 8.96 -22.30
CA GLY A 175 -8.21 9.25 -23.74
C GLY A 175 -7.84 10.70 -24.07
N ARG A 176 -7.03 11.34 -23.22
CA ARG A 176 -6.62 12.75 -23.33
C ARG A 176 -5.19 12.85 -23.83
N GLN A 177 -5.05 13.03 -25.13
CA GLN A 177 -3.76 13.05 -25.82
C GLN A 177 -2.84 14.16 -25.31
N GLU A 178 -3.40 15.33 -24.94
CA GLU A 178 -2.63 16.45 -24.43
C GLU A 178 -1.88 16.11 -23.13
N LEU A 179 -2.47 15.24 -22.29
CA LEU A 179 -1.82 14.79 -21.05
C LEU A 179 -0.76 13.73 -21.32
N VAL A 180 -0.95 12.92 -22.35
CA VAL A 180 0.04 11.92 -22.78
C VAL A 180 1.29 12.61 -23.30
N GLU A 181 1.12 13.57 -24.21
CA GLU A 181 2.25 14.30 -24.81
C GLU A 181 3.04 15.11 -23.78
N ALA A 182 2.35 15.70 -22.80
CA ALA A 182 3.01 16.45 -21.72
C ALA A 182 3.84 15.56 -20.77
N ALA A 183 3.46 14.29 -20.61
CA ALA A 183 4.15 13.34 -19.73
C ALA A 183 5.18 12.47 -20.48
N LEU A 184 5.22 12.53 -21.82
CA LEU A 184 6.06 11.67 -22.64
C LEU A 184 7.53 12.11 -22.61
N ILE A 185 8.41 11.22 -22.17
CA ILE A 185 9.86 11.34 -22.22
C ILE A 185 10.32 10.63 -23.49
N ARG A 186 10.81 11.41 -24.45
CA ARG A 186 11.43 10.89 -25.67
C ARG A 186 12.91 10.68 -25.46
N ARG A 187 13.44 9.55 -25.89
CA ARG A 187 14.88 9.26 -25.78
C ARG A 187 15.66 10.06 -26.83
N PRO A 188 16.63 10.91 -26.43
CA PRO A 188 17.45 11.67 -27.38
C PRO A 188 18.19 10.74 -28.36
N GLY A 189 18.15 11.04 -29.66
CA GLY A 189 18.79 10.23 -30.70
C GLY A 189 18.03 8.95 -31.09
N ALA A 190 16.83 8.75 -30.55
CA ALA A 190 15.93 7.66 -30.90
C ALA A 190 14.54 8.20 -31.27
N GLU A 191 14.46 9.43 -31.81
CA GLU A 191 13.17 10.11 -32.05
C GLU A 191 12.29 9.45 -33.11
N GLN A 192 12.79 8.43 -33.83
CA GLN A 192 12.04 7.62 -34.79
C GLN A 192 11.60 6.26 -34.21
N LEU A 193 11.94 6.00 -32.94
CA LEU A 193 11.71 4.74 -32.25
C LEU A 193 10.71 4.95 -31.11
N ASP A 194 9.50 5.38 -31.45
CA ASP A 194 8.40 5.71 -30.52
C ASP A 194 8.08 4.61 -29.49
N TRP A 195 8.50 3.37 -29.73
CA TRP A 195 8.36 2.25 -28.78
C TRP A 195 9.33 2.34 -27.57
N LEU A 196 10.32 3.25 -27.61
CA LEU A 196 11.25 3.56 -26.53
C LEU A 196 10.81 4.76 -25.68
N ASP A 197 9.71 5.41 -26.04
CA ASP A 197 9.17 6.53 -25.27
C ASP A 197 8.58 6.03 -23.96
N GLU A 198 8.79 6.79 -22.90
CA GLU A 198 8.34 6.45 -21.54
C GLU A 198 7.47 7.58 -20.99
N LEU A 199 6.49 7.25 -20.14
CA LEU A 199 5.76 8.27 -19.39
C LEU A 199 6.55 8.63 -18.13
N ASN A 200 6.64 9.91 -17.81
CA ASN A 200 7.36 10.41 -16.64
C ASN A 200 6.70 9.94 -15.33
N TYR A 201 7.47 9.26 -14.48
CA TYR A 201 7.05 8.68 -13.19
C TYR A 201 7.34 9.58 -11.99
#